data_AF-A0A2Y9RML6-F1
#
_entry.id   AF-A0A2Y9RML6-F1
#
_cell.length_a   1.000
_cell.length_b   1.000
_cell.length_c   1.000
_cell.angle_alpha   90.00
_cell.angle_beta   90.00
_cell.angle_gamma   90.00
#
_symmetry.space_group_name_H-M   'P 1'
#
loop_
_entity.id
_entity.type
_entity.pdbx_description
1 polymer ?
#
loop_
_entity_poly.entity_id
_entity_poly.type
_entity_poly.pdbx_seq_one_letter_code
_entity_poly.pdbx_strand_id
1 'polypeptide(L)'
;MADETPKKGNFSALVGHTNGLTKPASLAAAAAVTTKPGGGSGSKKLVIKNFRDRPKLPDNYTQDTWHKLHEAVKAIQSSTSIKYNLEELYQAVENLCSHKVSPTLYKQLRQVCEDHVQAQILQFREDTLDSVLFLKKINTCWQDHCRQMIMIRSIFLFLDRTYILQNSMLPSIWDMGLELFRNHIISDKMVQSKTIDGILLLIERERNGEAVDRSLLRSLLSMLSDLQVYKDSFELKFLEETNCLYAAEGQRLMQEREVPEYLNHVSKRLEEEGDRVITYLDHSTQKPLIACVEKQLLGEHLTAILQKGLDHLLDENRVPDLTQMYQLFSRVKGGQQILLQHWSEYIKTFGTTIVINPEKDKDMVQDLLDFKDKVDHIIEVCFQKNEKFINLMKESFETFINKRPNKPAELIAKHVDSKLRAGNKEATDEELERILDKIMIIFRFIHGKK
;
A
#
# COMPACT_ATOMS: atom_id res chain seq x y z
N MET A 1 20.42 -14.06 24.34
CA MET A 1 19.32 -13.38 25.05
C MET A 1 18.35 -12.91 23.98
N ALA A 2 17.12 -13.41 24.03
CA ALA A 2 16.16 -13.35 22.95
C ALA A 2 15.47 -11.97 22.87
N ASP A 3 15.16 -11.63 21.62
CA ASP A 3 14.56 -10.43 21.08
C ASP A 3 13.03 -10.51 21.19
N GLU A 4 12.36 -9.48 21.72
CA GLU A 4 10.89 -9.37 21.78
C GLU A 4 10.40 -8.21 20.89
N THR A 5 9.80 -8.57 19.76
CA THR A 5 9.02 -7.70 18.90
C THR A 5 7.52 -7.80 19.26
N PRO A 6 6.74 -6.70 19.25
CA PRO A 6 5.33 -6.74 19.60
C PRO A 6 4.48 -7.24 18.41
N LYS A 7 3.69 -8.30 18.64
CA LYS A 7 2.78 -8.91 17.66
C LYS A 7 1.60 -7.99 17.31
N LYS A 8 1.43 -7.73 16.01
CA LYS A 8 0.20 -7.21 15.40
C LYS A 8 -0.94 -8.24 15.54
N GLY A 9 -2.12 -7.81 15.98
CA GLY A 9 -3.32 -8.64 16.04
C GLY A 9 -4.00 -8.74 14.67
N ASN A 10 -3.87 -9.89 14.00
CA ASN A 10 -4.63 -10.22 12.80
C ASN A 10 -6.00 -10.80 13.21
N PHE A 11 -7.08 -10.08 12.91
CA PHE A 11 -8.46 -10.59 12.95
C PHE A 11 -8.83 -11.18 11.59
N SER A 12 -8.53 -12.46 11.37
CA SER A 12 -9.18 -13.29 10.34
C SER A 12 -8.86 -14.76 10.60
N ALA A 13 -9.64 -15.41 11.47
CA ALA A 13 -9.82 -16.86 11.47
C ALA A 13 -10.84 -17.23 12.56
N LEU A 14 -12.12 -17.36 12.19
CA LEU A 14 -13.11 -18.10 12.98
C LEU A 14 -14.25 -18.52 12.05
N VAL A 15 -13.95 -19.49 11.18
CA VAL A 15 -14.96 -20.32 10.51
C VAL A 15 -14.57 -21.77 10.70
N GLY A 16 -15.50 -22.53 11.28
CA GLY A 16 -15.50 -23.99 11.21
C GLY A 16 -15.04 -24.71 12.47
N HIS A 17 -15.97 -24.94 13.41
CA HIS A 17 -15.98 -26.18 14.19
C HIS A 17 -17.41 -26.54 14.58
N THR A 18 -17.97 -27.51 13.85
CA THR A 18 -19.12 -28.32 14.25
C THR A 18 -18.64 -29.43 15.17
N ASN A 19 -19.16 -29.49 16.40
CA ASN A 19 -19.17 -30.65 17.31
C ASN A 19 -20.33 -30.38 18.27
N GLY A 20 -21.24 -31.28 18.63
CA GLY A 20 -21.39 -32.71 18.45
C GLY A 20 -22.39 -33.15 19.53
N LEU A 21 -23.68 -33.21 19.19
CA LEU A 21 -24.74 -33.64 20.11
C LEU A 21 -24.85 -35.17 20.09
N THR A 22 -24.12 -35.83 20.99
CA THR A 22 -24.29 -37.26 21.28
C THR A 22 -25.53 -37.48 22.15
N LYS A 23 -26.56 -38.14 21.61
CA LYS A 23 -27.63 -38.78 22.39
C LYS A 23 -27.12 -40.10 22.99
N PRO A 24 -27.48 -40.48 24.23
CA PRO A 24 -27.25 -41.84 24.71
C PRO A 24 -28.39 -42.76 24.25
N ALA A 25 -28.00 -43.96 23.79
CA ALA A 25 -28.90 -45.05 23.43
C ALA A 25 -28.87 -46.18 24.49
N SER A 26 -30.07 -46.70 24.77
CA SER A 26 -30.44 -48.08 25.13
C SER A 26 -29.84 -48.78 26.36
N LEU A 27 -30.75 -49.23 27.24
CA LEU A 27 -30.71 -50.57 27.85
C LEU A 27 -32.12 -51.18 27.72
N ALA A 28 -32.20 -52.34 27.08
CA ALA A 28 -33.38 -53.17 26.94
C ALA A 28 -33.10 -54.54 27.55
N ALA A 29 -34.08 -55.09 28.31
CA ALA A 29 -34.47 -56.50 28.27
C ALA A 29 -35.64 -56.76 29.25
N ALA A 30 -36.82 -57.13 28.74
CA ALA A 30 -37.44 -58.44 29.01
C ALA A 30 -38.89 -58.55 28.46
N ALA A 31 -39.08 -59.60 27.66
CA ALA A 31 -40.27 -60.45 27.48
C ALA A 31 -41.56 -59.93 26.78
N ALA A 32 -41.67 -60.36 25.51
CA ALA A 32 -42.78 -61.09 24.86
C ALA A 32 -44.24 -60.56 24.93
N VAL A 33 -44.83 -60.28 23.76
CA VAL A 33 -45.73 -61.20 23.01
C VAL A 33 -46.15 -60.53 21.69
N THR A 34 -46.23 -61.36 20.65
CA THR A 34 -46.56 -61.13 19.24
C THR A 34 -47.94 -60.54 18.98
N THR A 35 -48.03 -59.57 18.06
CA THR A 35 -48.95 -59.54 16.88
C THR A 35 -48.75 -58.26 16.06
N LYS A 36 -48.60 -58.41 14.74
CA LYS A 36 -48.69 -57.37 13.69
C LYS A 36 -49.93 -57.72 12.84
N PRO A 37 -50.47 -56.87 11.93
CA PRO A 37 -50.01 -55.55 11.49
C PRO A 37 -51.12 -54.49 11.27
N GLY A 38 -50.76 -53.22 11.09
CA GLY A 38 -51.60 -52.26 10.35
C GLY A 38 -51.49 -50.78 10.76
N GLY A 39 -50.97 -49.95 9.85
CA GLY A 39 -51.41 -48.56 9.68
C GLY A 39 -50.60 -47.44 10.36
N GLY A 40 -49.90 -46.64 9.54
CA GLY A 40 -49.68 -45.21 9.77
C GLY A 40 -48.61 -44.81 10.79
N SER A 41 -47.35 -44.72 10.35
CA SER A 41 -46.27 -44.06 11.12
C SER A 41 -46.44 -42.53 11.10
N GLY A 42 -47.45 -42.00 11.79
CA GLY A 42 -47.45 -40.64 12.28
C GLY A 42 -46.67 -40.59 13.60
N SER A 43 -45.75 -39.63 13.76
CA SER A 43 -45.05 -39.42 15.03
C SER A 43 -46.05 -39.33 16.19
N LYS A 44 -45.92 -40.20 17.20
CA LYS A 44 -46.80 -40.21 18.38
C LYS A 44 -46.64 -38.88 19.12
N LYS A 45 -47.68 -38.05 19.11
CA LYS A 45 -47.73 -36.78 19.84
C LYS A 45 -47.82 -37.07 21.35
N LEU A 46 -46.94 -36.47 22.14
CA LEU A 46 -46.98 -36.53 23.60
C LEU A 46 -47.98 -35.49 24.13
N VAL A 47 -48.80 -35.89 25.11
CA VAL A 47 -49.78 -35.01 25.78
C VAL A 47 -49.37 -34.84 27.23
N ILE A 48 -49.14 -33.61 27.66
CA ILE A 48 -48.82 -33.28 29.05
C ILE A 48 -50.12 -33.35 29.87
N LYS A 49 -50.21 -34.29 30.81
CA LYS A 49 -51.36 -34.41 31.71
C LYS A 49 -51.42 -33.21 32.67
N ASN A 50 -52.63 -32.72 32.96
CA ASN A 50 -52.90 -31.57 33.84
C ASN A 50 -52.38 -30.20 33.38
N PHE A 51 -52.10 -30.03 32.09
CA PHE A 51 -51.76 -28.71 31.53
C PHE A 51 -53.02 -27.87 31.31
N ARG A 52 -53.51 -27.24 32.39
CA ARG A 52 -54.81 -26.54 32.41
C ARG A 52 -54.82 -25.26 31.57
N ASP A 53 -53.72 -24.50 31.56
CA ASP A 53 -53.54 -23.33 30.70
C ASP A 53 -52.05 -23.09 30.43
N ARG A 54 -51.71 -22.56 29.24
CA ARG A 54 -50.35 -22.05 29.00
C ARG A 54 -50.15 -20.82 29.88
N PRO A 55 -49.06 -20.72 30.68
CA PRO A 55 -48.74 -19.46 31.34
C PRO A 55 -48.65 -18.37 30.27
N LYS A 56 -49.52 -17.37 30.37
CA LYS A 56 -49.53 -16.21 29.49
C LYS A 56 -48.65 -15.14 30.13
N LEU A 57 -47.78 -14.54 29.32
CA LEU A 57 -47.05 -13.37 29.77
C LEU A 57 -48.04 -12.25 30.12
N PRO A 58 -47.70 -11.38 31.09
CA PRO A 58 -48.42 -10.13 31.28
C PRO A 58 -48.50 -9.35 29.96
N ASP A 59 -49.65 -8.70 29.69
CA ASP A 59 -49.88 -7.97 28.44
C ASP A 59 -48.86 -6.82 28.23
N ASN A 60 -48.29 -6.28 29.30
CA ASN A 60 -47.27 -5.23 29.31
C ASN A 60 -45.82 -5.75 29.25
N TYR A 61 -45.58 -7.07 29.34
CA TYR A 61 -44.22 -7.62 29.46
C TYR A 61 -43.29 -7.20 28.31
N THR A 62 -43.80 -7.17 27.08
CA THR A 62 -43.02 -6.78 25.90
C THR A 62 -42.66 -5.29 25.92
N GLN A 63 -43.58 -4.43 26.32
CA GLN A 63 -43.39 -2.98 26.41
C GLN A 63 -42.42 -2.62 27.54
N ASP A 64 -42.58 -3.21 28.72
CA ASP A 64 -41.72 -2.96 29.88
C ASP A 64 -40.29 -3.46 29.64
N THR A 65 -40.15 -4.64 29.03
CA THR A 65 -38.83 -5.18 28.68
C THR A 65 -38.14 -4.34 27.60
N TRP A 66 -38.89 -3.85 26.60
CA TRP A 66 -38.36 -2.90 25.64
C TRP A 66 -37.94 -1.58 26.29
N HIS A 67 -38.73 -1.04 27.23
CA HIS A 67 -38.36 0.18 27.97
C HIS A 67 -37.02 0.01 28.71
N LYS A 68 -36.82 -1.12 29.39
CA LYS A 68 -35.55 -1.47 30.05
C LYS A 68 -34.38 -1.47 29.07
N LEU A 69 -34.54 -2.11 27.90
CA LEU A 69 -33.51 -2.17 26.86
C LEU A 69 -33.23 -0.80 26.25
N HIS A 70 -34.27 -0.01 26.00
CA HIS A 70 -34.19 1.32 25.44
C HIS A 70 -33.45 2.29 26.40
N GLU A 71 -33.74 2.26 27.70
CA GLU A 71 -32.96 3.02 28.70
C GLU A 71 -31.49 2.61 28.71
N ALA A 72 -31.19 1.31 28.59
CA ALA A 72 -29.82 0.84 28.52
C ALA A 72 -29.09 1.34 27.26
N VAL A 73 -29.73 1.27 26.09
CA VAL A 73 -29.16 1.80 24.83
C VAL A 73 -28.90 3.30 24.93
N LYS A 74 -29.87 4.08 25.46
CA LYS A 74 -29.69 5.52 25.67
C LYS A 74 -28.57 5.83 26.66
N ALA A 75 -28.41 5.03 27.71
CA ALA A 75 -27.33 5.20 28.67
C ALA A 75 -25.96 5.00 28.00
N ILE A 76 -25.82 3.93 27.21
CA ILE A 76 -24.61 3.63 26.43
C ILE A 76 -24.27 4.79 25.48
N GLN A 77 -25.25 5.23 24.68
CA GLN A 77 -25.09 6.31 23.70
C GLN A 77 -24.73 7.66 24.34
N SER A 78 -25.22 7.91 25.56
CA SER A 78 -24.91 9.12 26.33
C SER A 78 -23.65 8.98 27.19
N SER A 79 -22.91 7.87 27.05
CA SER A 79 -21.75 7.54 27.89
C SER A 79 -22.03 7.62 29.39
N THR A 80 -23.25 7.21 29.81
CA THR A 80 -23.69 7.15 31.21
C THR A 80 -23.79 5.70 31.70
N SER A 81 -23.77 5.50 33.02
CA SER A 81 -23.81 4.15 33.61
C SER A 81 -25.17 3.49 33.37
N ILE A 82 -25.14 2.24 32.89
CA ILE A 82 -26.34 1.42 32.75
C ILE A 82 -26.86 1.02 34.13
N LYS A 83 -28.15 1.24 34.39
CA LYS A 83 -28.80 0.90 35.68
C LYS A 83 -28.91 -0.62 35.92
N TYR A 84 -28.92 -1.39 34.84
CA TYR A 84 -29.21 -2.82 34.82
C TYR A 84 -27.95 -3.64 34.49
N ASN A 85 -27.90 -4.88 34.99
CA ASN A 85 -26.81 -5.80 34.69
C ASN A 85 -26.86 -6.30 33.22
N LEU A 86 -25.70 -6.47 32.59
CA LEU A 86 -25.59 -6.87 31.18
C LEU A 86 -26.21 -8.24 30.90
N GLU A 87 -26.02 -9.21 31.81
CA GLU A 87 -26.59 -10.55 31.69
C GLU A 87 -28.13 -10.52 31.72
N GLU A 88 -28.71 -9.66 32.56
CA GLU A 88 -30.16 -9.49 32.60
C GLU A 88 -30.71 -8.86 31.32
N LEU A 89 -29.98 -7.92 30.74
CA LEU A 89 -30.36 -7.29 29.47
C LEU A 89 -30.25 -8.28 28.31
N TYR A 90 -29.21 -9.13 28.31
CA TYR A 90 -29.06 -10.21 27.34
C TYR A 90 -30.22 -11.20 27.41
N GLN A 91 -30.55 -11.70 28.61
CA GLN A 91 -31.67 -12.62 28.82
C GLN A 91 -33.02 -11.98 28.45
N ALA A 92 -33.18 -10.68 28.70
CA ALA A 92 -34.35 -9.93 28.25
C ALA A 92 -34.50 -9.95 26.71
N VAL A 93 -33.40 -9.78 25.96
CA VAL A 93 -33.41 -9.90 24.50
C VAL A 93 -33.72 -11.32 24.06
N GLU A 94 -33.11 -12.34 24.68
CA GLU A 94 -33.37 -13.75 24.38
C GLU A 94 -34.84 -14.13 24.57
N ASN A 95 -35.43 -13.72 25.69
CA ASN A 95 -36.84 -13.95 25.99
C ASN A 95 -37.74 -13.28 24.95
N LEU A 96 -37.52 -11.98 24.65
CA LEU A 96 -38.30 -11.27 23.62
C LEU A 96 -38.19 -11.93 22.24
N CYS A 97 -37.02 -12.44 21.88
CA CYS A 97 -36.82 -13.14 20.61
C CYS A 97 -37.58 -14.48 20.58
N SER A 98 -37.56 -15.22 21.69
CA SER A 98 -38.30 -16.49 21.83
C SER A 98 -39.82 -16.31 21.67
N HIS A 99 -40.33 -15.12 21.99
CA HIS A 99 -41.74 -14.75 21.80
C HIS A 99 -42.07 -14.21 20.39
N LYS A 100 -41.18 -14.40 19.40
CA LYS A 100 -41.35 -13.98 18.00
C LYS A 100 -41.47 -12.46 17.79
N VAL A 101 -40.93 -11.65 18.71
CA VAL A 101 -40.93 -10.17 18.64
C VAL A 101 -39.66 -9.64 17.95
N SER A 102 -38.75 -10.50 17.51
CA SER A 102 -37.46 -10.13 16.90
C SER A 102 -37.52 -9.11 15.75
N PRO A 103 -38.47 -9.19 14.79
CA PRO A 103 -38.56 -8.20 13.70
C PRO A 103 -38.84 -6.78 14.20
N THR A 104 -39.74 -6.66 15.19
CA THR A 104 -40.09 -5.37 15.80
C THR A 104 -38.92 -4.86 16.64
N LEU A 105 -38.27 -5.74 17.40
CA LEU A 105 -37.13 -5.39 18.25
C LEU A 105 -35.96 -4.82 17.44
N TYR A 106 -35.64 -5.43 16.29
CA TYR A 106 -34.61 -4.92 15.40
C TYR A 106 -34.95 -3.53 14.84
N LYS A 107 -36.19 -3.33 14.37
CA LYS A 107 -36.65 -2.01 13.87
C LYS A 107 -36.56 -0.93 14.95
N GLN A 108 -36.99 -1.26 16.17
CA GLN A 108 -36.93 -0.31 17.28
C GLN A 108 -35.48 0.02 17.67
N LEU A 109 -34.59 -0.98 17.73
CA LEU A 109 -33.17 -0.75 17.98
C LEU A 109 -32.54 0.14 16.90
N ARG A 110 -32.83 -0.14 15.63
CA ARG A 110 -32.35 0.68 14.50
C ARG A 110 -32.79 2.13 14.65
N GLN A 111 -34.07 2.37 14.93
CA GLN A 111 -34.62 3.72 15.09
C GLN A 111 -33.91 4.49 16.23
N VAL A 112 -33.70 3.86 17.38
CA VAL A 112 -33.03 4.50 18.52
C VAL A 112 -31.58 4.86 18.19
N CYS A 113 -30.87 3.99 17.46
CA CYS A 113 -29.53 4.29 16.97
C CYS A 113 -29.55 5.42 15.93
N GLU A 114 -30.49 5.38 15.00
CA GLU A 114 -30.63 6.38 13.94
C GLU A 114 -30.92 7.78 14.51
N ASP A 115 -31.88 7.89 15.43
CA ASP A 115 -32.21 9.15 16.10
C ASP A 115 -31.00 9.74 16.83
N HIS A 116 -30.21 8.89 17.50
CA HIS A 116 -29.01 9.32 18.20
C HIS A 116 -27.94 9.83 17.23
N VAL A 117 -27.63 9.08 16.17
CA VAL A 117 -26.62 9.48 15.18
C VAL A 117 -27.04 10.76 14.46
N GLN A 118 -28.31 10.91 14.11
CA GLN A 118 -28.83 12.16 13.53
C GLN A 118 -28.65 13.35 14.47
N ALA A 119 -28.86 13.18 15.78
CA ALA A 119 -28.60 14.25 16.74
C ALA A 119 -27.11 14.62 16.81
N GLN A 120 -26.20 13.65 16.63
CA GLN A 120 -24.75 13.90 16.65
C GLN A 120 -24.28 14.80 15.50
N ILE A 121 -25.00 14.90 14.37
CA ILE A 121 -24.54 15.72 13.24
C ILE A 121 -24.47 17.21 13.57
N LEU A 122 -25.32 17.68 14.49
CA LEU A 122 -25.48 19.09 14.80
C LEU A 122 -24.17 19.71 15.29
N GLN A 123 -23.34 18.93 15.99
CA GLN A 123 -22.06 19.38 16.50
C GLN A 123 -21.01 19.65 15.41
N PHE A 124 -21.23 19.18 14.18
CA PHE A 124 -20.30 19.34 13.05
C PHE A 124 -20.73 20.44 12.08
N ARG A 125 -21.95 20.97 12.23
CA ARG A 125 -22.49 22.04 11.38
C ARG A 125 -22.10 23.44 11.84
N GLU A 126 -21.43 23.56 12.98
CA GLU A 126 -20.89 24.83 13.47
C GLU A 126 -19.63 25.22 12.70
N ASP A 127 -19.59 26.45 12.17
CA ASP A 127 -18.60 26.85 11.16
C ASP A 127 -17.27 27.38 11.72
N THR A 128 -17.04 27.26 13.04
CA THR A 128 -15.96 27.97 13.75
C THR A 128 -14.73 27.12 14.07
N LEU A 129 -14.73 25.82 13.71
CA LEU A 129 -13.64 24.91 14.09
C LEU A 129 -12.50 24.94 13.07
N ASP A 130 -11.27 25.09 13.58
CA ASP A 130 -10.04 24.79 12.85
C ASP A 130 -10.05 23.35 12.30
N SER A 131 -9.43 23.13 11.13
CA SER A 131 -9.43 21.84 10.45
C SER A 131 -8.93 20.70 11.34
N VAL A 132 -7.86 20.90 12.13
CA VAL A 132 -7.30 19.85 12.99
C VAL A 132 -8.23 19.53 14.15
N LEU A 133 -8.84 20.56 14.76
CA LEU A 133 -9.83 20.37 15.83
C LEU A 133 -11.08 19.65 15.31
N PHE A 134 -11.53 20.00 14.11
CA PHE A 134 -12.63 19.34 13.43
C PHE A 134 -12.35 17.84 13.22
N LEU A 135 -11.16 17.50 12.69
CA LEU A 135 -10.74 16.11 12.51
C LEU A 135 -10.67 15.32 13.82
N LYS A 136 -10.14 15.92 14.90
CA LYS A 136 -10.13 15.29 16.22
C LYS A 136 -11.55 15.03 16.74
N LYS A 137 -12.48 15.98 16.53
CA LYS A 137 -13.88 15.84 16.93
C LYS A 137 -14.58 14.71 16.19
N ILE A 138 -14.39 14.62 14.87
CA ILE A 138 -14.91 13.51 14.05
C ILE A 138 -14.33 12.18 14.53
N ASN A 139 -13.03 12.12 14.77
CA ASN A 139 -12.37 10.91 15.23
C ASN A 139 -12.88 10.44 16.60
N THR A 140 -13.06 11.35 17.56
CA THR A 140 -13.65 11.00 18.87
C THR A 140 -15.07 10.48 18.71
N CYS A 141 -15.92 11.18 17.94
CA CYS A 141 -17.28 10.74 17.67
C CYS A 141 -17.34 9.34 17.04
N TRP A 142 -16.43 9.05 16.09
CA TRP A 142 -16.30 7.73 15.48
C TRP A 142 -15.87 6.65 16.48
N GLN A 143 -14.84 6.93 17.29
CA GLN A 143 -14.34 5.98 18.28
C GLN A 143 -15.39 5.65 19.35
N ASP A 144 -16.14 6.67 19.79
CA ASP A 144 -17.21 6.49 20.75
C ASP A 144 -18.38 5.71 20.15
N HIS A 145 -18.80 6.05 18.92
CA HIS A 145 -19.81 5.27 18.18
C HIS A 145 -19.43 3.79 18.05
N CYS A 146 -18.19 3.49 17.68
CA CYS A 146 -17.68 2.12 17.60
C CYS A 146 -17.78 1.39 18.95
N ARG A 147 -17.31 2.01 20.04
CA ARG A 147 -17.37 1.40 21.39
C ARG A 147 -18.80 1.15 21.83
N GLN A 148 -19.68 2.13 21.62
CA GLN A 148 -21.10 2.04 21.95
C GLN A 148 -21.78 0.92 21.16
N MET A 149 -21.53 0.82 19.86
CA MET A 149 -22.10 -0.23 19.00
C MET A 149 -21.60 -1.63 19.37
N ILE A 150 -20.33 -1.79 19.79
CA ILE A 150 -19.82 -3.06 20.34
C ILE A 150 -20.61 -3.47 21.58
N MET A 151 -20.86 -2.51 22.49
CA MET A 151 -21.62 -2.78 23.71
C MET A 151 -23.08 -3.12 23.42
N ILE A 152 -23.74 -2.36 22.54
CA ILE A 152 -25.09 -2.66 22.07
C ILE A 152 -25.14 -4.06 21.46
N ARG A 153 -24.20 -4.40 20.56
CA ARG A 153 -24.11 -5.73 19.97
C ARG A 153 -23.93 -6.83 21.02
N SER A 154 -23.21 -6.59 22.11
CA SER A 154 -23.05 -7.57 23.19
C SER A 154 -24.37 -7.86 23.92
N ILE A 155 -25.17 -6.82 24.20
CA ILE A 155 -26.49 -6.97 24.83
C ILE A 155 -27.46 -7.67 23.87
N PHE A 156 -27.45 -7.29 22.60
CA PHE A 156 -28.34 -7.81 21.57
C PHE A 156 -27.77 -9.01 20.81
N LEU A 157 -26.76 -9.70 21.37
CA LEU A 157 -26.03 -10.77 20.69
C LEU A 157 -26.96 -11.91 20.25
N PHE A 158 -27.97 -12.25 21.07
CA PHE A 158 -28.94 -13.28 20.71
C PHE A 158 -29.75 -12.88 19.48
N LEU A 159 -30.20 -11.62 19.39
CA LEU A 159 -30.92 -11.11 18.22
C LEU A 159 -30.04 -11.16 16.95
N ASP A 160 -28.77 -10.75 17.08
CA ASP A 160 -27.78 -10.72 16.00
C ASP A 160 -27.49 -12.13 15.44
N ARG A 161 -27.34 -13.12 16.35
CA ARG A 161 -26.95 -14.50 15.97
C ARG A 161 -28.10 -15.43 15.62
N THR A 162 -29.34 -15.06 15.94
CA THR A 162 -30.51 -15.90 15.65
C THR A 162 -31.34 -15.33 14.51
N TYR A 163 -32.00 -14.20 14.74
CA TYR A 163 -32.90 -13.59 13.76
C TYR A 163 -32.14 -12.93 12.62
N ILE A 164 -31.18 -12.05 12.92
CA ILE A 164 -30.50 -11.26 11.87
C ILE A 164 -29.65 -12.16 10.98
N LEU A 165 -28.86 -13.06 11.57
CA LEU A 165 -28.01 -14.00 10.82
C LEU A 165 -28.80 -14.91 9.85
N GLN A 166 -30.06 -15.22 10.15
CA GLN A 166 -30.94 -16.02 9.27
C GLN A 166 -31.58 -15.20 8.13
N ASN A 167 -31.52 -13.87 8.20
CA ASN A 167 -32.13 -12.97 7.22
C ASN A 167 -31.05 -12.17 6.48
N SER A 168 -30.60 -12.67 5.33
CA SER A 168 -29.53 -12.06 4.53
C SER A 168 -29.82 -10.63 4.04
N MET A 169 -31.09 -10.20 4.05
CA MET A 169 -31.50 -8.84 3.68
C MET A 169 -31.30 -7.82 4.81
N LEU A 170 -31.05 -8.26 6.04
CA LEU A 170 -30.85 -7.39 7.20
C LEU A 170 -29.37 -7.28 7.52
N PRO A 171 -28.80 -6.07 7.64
CA PRO A 171 -27.42 -5.91 8.08
C PRO A 171 -27.29 -6.34 9.55
N SER A 172 -26.11 -6.86 9.91
CA SER A 172 -25.76 -7.12 11.32
C SER A 172 -25.90 -5.85 12.15
N ILE A 173 -25.99 -5.97 13.48
CA ILE A 173 -26.07 -4.78 14.34
C ILE A 173 -24.86 -3.85 14.13
N TRP A 174 -23.68 -4.44 13.87
CA TRP A 174 -22.48 -3.68 13.56
C TRP A 174 -22.59 -2.95 12.22
N ASP A 175 -22.96 -3.68 11.15
CA ASP A 175 -23.07 -3.09 9.80
C ASP A 175 -24.16 -2.02 9.74
N MET A 176 -25.26 -2.21 10.47
CA MET A 176 -26.29 -1.19 10.66
C MET A 176 -25.71 0.07 11.31
N GLY A 177 -24.86 -0.05 12.33
CA GLY A 177 -24.16 1.08 12.93
C GLY A 177 -23.24 1.81 11.97
N LEU A 178 -22.51 1.07 11.12
CA LEU A 178 -21.66 1.63 10.06
C LEU A 178 -22.50 2.38 9.02
N GLU A 179 -23.61 1.78 8.57
CA GLU A 179 -24.55 2.38 7.62
C GLU A 179 -25.12 3.70 8.15
N LEU A 180 -25.56 3.73 9.41
CA LEU A 180 -26.11 4.94 10.03
C LEU A 180 -25.07 6.05 10.13
N PHE A 181 -23.85 5.75 10.57
CA PHE A 181 -22.78 6.75 10.67
C PHE A 181 -22.38 7.28 9.29
N ARG A 182 -22.28 6.39 8.29
CA ARG A 182 -22.03 6.78 6.90
C ARG A 182 -23.11 7.74 6.41
N ASN A 183 -24.38 7.36 6.51
CA ASN A 183 -25.48 8.10 5.90
C ASN A 183 -25.73 9.45 6.56
N HIS A 184 -25.61 9.54 7.88
CA HIS A 184 -25.98 10.74 8.63
C HIS A 184 -24.80 11.63 9.01
N ILE A 185 -23.58 11.11 9.11
CA ILE A 185 -22.40 11.92 9.47
C ILE A 185 -21.51 12.16 8.24
N ILE A 186 -20.91 11.09 7.69
CA ILE A 186 -19.86 11.24 6.65
C ILE A 186 -20.42 11.59 5.27
N SER A 187 -21.65 11.18 4.95
CA SER A 187 -22.32 11.55 3.69
C SER A 187 -22.89 12.96 3.68
N ASP A 188 -22.92 13.66 4.83
CA ASP A 188 -23.23 15.09 4.83
C ASP A 188 -22.10 15.85 4.13
N LYS A 189 -22.45 16.63 3.10
CA LYS A 189 -21.48 17.24 2.19
C LYS A 189 -20.45 18.13 2.89
N MET A 190 -20.89 18.88 3.90
CA MET A 190 -20.00 19.79 4.62
C MET A 190 -19.01 19.00 5.46
N VAL A 191 -19.51 17.99 6.19
CA VAL A 191 -18.69 17.11 7.01
C VAL A 191 -17.69 16.34 6.15
N GLN A 192 -18.15 15.79 5.03
CA GLN A 192 -17.31 15.08 4.09
C GLN A 192 -16.18 15.97 3.58
N SER A 193 -16.49 17.13 3.01
CA SER A 193 -15.47 18.03 2.45
C SER A 193 -14.47 18.43 3.51
N LYS A 194 -14.92 18.95 4.66
CA LYS A 194 -14.01 19.35 5.75
C LYS A 194 -13.14 18.20 6.26
N THR A 195 -13.66 16.98 6.30
CA THR A 195 -12.88 15.80 6.70
C THR A 195 -11.82 15.47 5.65
N ILE A 196 -12.20 15.38 4.37
CA ILE A 196 -11.28 15.03 3.29
C ILE A 196 -10.22 16.12 3.12
N ASP A 197 -10.63 17.37 2.98
CA ASP A 197 -9.75 18.51 2.76
C ASP A 197 -8.80 18.70 3.98
N GLY A 198 -9.29 18.44 5.20
CA GLY A 198 -8.46 18.46 6.41
C GLY A 198 -7.42 17.34 6.43
N ILE A 199 -7.78 16.11 6.02
CA ILE A 199 -6.83 15.00 5.91
C ILE A 199 -5.75 15.31 4.88
N LEU A 200 -6.14 15.82 3.71
CA LEU A 200 -5.24 16.20 2.64
C LEU A 200 -4.26 17.30 3.07
N LEU A 201 -4.76 18.33 3.76
CA LEU A 201 -3.94 19.38 4.36
C LEU A 201 -2.89 18.83 5.32
N LEU A 202 -3.24 17.87 6.18
CA LEU A 202 -2.26 17.25 7.08
C LEU A 202 -1.19 16.47 6.29
N ILE A 203 -1.57 15.76 5.23
CA ILE A 203 -0.61 15.04 4.39
C ILE A 203 0.33 16.01 3.65
N GLU A 204 -0.20 17.11 3.12
CA GLU A 204 0.59 18.16 2.47
C GLU A 204 1.61 18.78 3.43
N ARG A 205 1.19 19.13 4.65
CA ARG A 205 2.09 19.64 5.71
C ARG A 205 3.18 18.64 6.06
N GLU A 206 2.85 17.35 6.15
CA GLU A 206 3.85 16.30 6.37
C GLU A 206 4.86 16.20 5.22
N ARG A 207 4.40 16.30 3.96
CA ARG A 207 5.30 16.34 2.78
C ARG A 207 6.26 17.53 2.82
N ASN A 208 5.86 18.62 3.47
CA ASN A 208 6.70 19.81 3.67
C ASN A 208 7.59 19.73 4.92
N GLY A 209 7.60 18.58 5.62
CA GLY A 209 8.47 18.32 6.76
C GLY A 209 7.87 18.70 8.11
N GLU A 210 6.59 19.08 8.17
CA GLU A 210 5.92 19.34 9.44
C GLU A 210 5.53 18.03 10.15
N ALA A 211 5.65 18.01 11.46
CA ALA A 211 5.16 16.89 12.26
C ALA A 211 3.63 16.90 12.33
N VAL A 212 3.00 15.79 11.98
CA VAL A 212 1.55 15.60 12.05
C VAL A 212 1.17 14.39 12.91
N ASP A 213 -0.06 14.38 13.41
CA ASP A 213 -0.59 13.26 14.17
C ASP A 213 -0.94 12.09 13.24
N ARG A 214 0.04 11.21 12.98
CA ARG A 214 -0.12 10.02 12.15
C ARG A 214 -1.17 9.04 12.70
N SER A 215 -1.41 9.05 14.02
CA SER A 215 -2.41 8.17 14.64
C SER A 215 -3.83 8.62 14.34
N LEU A 216 -4.05 9.94 14.32
CA LEU A 216 -5.31 10.56 13.89
C LEU A 216 -5.60 10.24 12.42
N LEU A 217 -4.62 10.42 11.53
CA LEU A 217 -4.75 10.09 10.10
C LEU A 217 -5.09 8.61 9.89
N ARG A 218 -4.37 7.70 10.55
CA ARG A 218 -4.66 6.26 10.48
C ARG A 218 -6.09 5.95 10.91
N SER A 219 -6.53 6.52 12.03
CA SER A 219 -7.87 6.27 12.57
C SER A 219 -8.96 6.78 11.63
N LEU A 220 -8.81 7.99 11.09
CA LEU A 220 -9.77 8.59 10.15
C LEU A 220 -9.80 7.88 8.80
N LEU A 221 -8.65 7.50 8.23
CA LEU A 221 -8.60 6.77 6.97
C LEU A 221 -9.12 5.34 7.12
N SER A 222 -8.86 4.68 8.25
CA SER A 222 -9.48 3.40 8.60
C SER A 222 -10.99 3.54 8.71
N MET A 223 -11.51 4.60 9.36
CA MET A 223 -12.93 4.90 9.39
C MET A 223 -13.51 5.03 7.97
N LEU A 224 -12.86 5.78 7.07
CA LEU A 224 -13.34 5.91 5.68
C LEU A 224 -13.34 4.56 4.94
N SER A 225 -12.40 3.67 5.26
CA SER A 225 -12.34 2.31 4.69
C SER A 225 -13.45 1.41 5.26
N ASP A 226 -13.66 1.41 6.58
CA ASP A 226 -14.72 0.69 7.27
C ASP A 226 -16.11 1.15 6.80
N LEU A 227 -16.26 2.44 6.53
CA LEU A 227 -17.45 3.06 5.95
C LEU A 227 -17.50 2.95 4.41
N GLN A 228 -16.55 2.28 3.77
CA GLN A 228 -16.50 2.02 2.32
C GLN A 228 -16.64 3.29 1.46
N VAL A 229 -16.12 4.42 1.93
CA VAL A 229 -16.11 5.70 1.20
C VAL A 229 -14.69 6.15 0.85
N TYR A 230 -13.66 5.45 1.33
CA TYR A 230 -12.25 5.78 1.10
C TYR A 230 -11.92 6.00 -0.38
N LYS A 231 -12.26 5.04 -1.25
CA LYS A 231 -11.88 5.11 -2.67
C LYS A 231 -12.56 6.27 -3.38
N ASP A 232 -13.87 6.38 -3.23
CA ASP A 232 -14.67 7.34 -3.99
C ASP A 232 -14.56 8.77 -3.46
N SER A 233 -14.43 8.94 -2.13
CA SER A 233 -14.44 10.27 -1.50
C SER A 233 -13.05 10.82 -1.22
N PHE A 234 -12.06 9.96 -0.94
CA PHE A 234 -10.70 10.36 -0.56
C PHE A 234 -9.67 10.05 -1.65
N GLU A 235 -9.54 8.80 -2.09
CA GLU A 235 -8.42 8.34 -2.91
C GLU A 235 -8.31 9.09 -4.24
N LEU A 236 -9.44 9.37 -4.90
CA LEU A 236 -9.46 10.16 -6.13
C LEU A 236 -8.86 11.57 -5.93
N LYS A 237 -9.38 12.32 -4.95
CA LYS A 237 -8.88 13.67 -4.62
C LYS A 237 -7.42 13.64 -4.16
N PHE A 238 -7.05 12.66 -3.34
CA PHE A 238 -5.68 12.47 -2.86
C PHE A 238 -4.70 12.26 -4.01
N LEU A 239 -5.05 11.43 -5.00
CA LEU A 239 -4.22 11.19 -6.16
C LEU A 239 -4.15 12.40 -7.08
N GLU A 240 -5.26 13.14 -7.28
CA GLU A 240 -5.30 14.38 -8.04
C GLU A 240 -4.38 15.46 -7.44
N GLU A 241 -4.50 15.73 -6.14
CA GLU A 241 -3.66 16.71 -5.45
C GLU A 241 -2.19 16.27 -5.43
N THR A 242 -1.93 14.98 -5.22
CA THR A 242 -0.57 14.43 -5.29
C THR A 242 0.04 14.58 -6.69
N ASN A 243 -0.77 14.42 -7.74
CA ASN A 243 -0.33 14.60 -9.12
C ASN A 243 0.06 16.06 -9.38
N CYS A 244 -0.77 17.00 -8.96
CA CYS A 244 -0.51 18.43 -9.08
C CYS A 244 0.74 18.86 -8.29
N LEU A 245 0.87 18.40 -7.05
CA LEU A 245 2.00 18.71 -6.18
C LEU A 245 3.32 18.24 -6.82
N TYR A 246 3.41 16.97 -7.23
CA TYR A 246 4.65 16.45 -7.79
C TYR A 246 4.95 16.96 -9.20
N ALA A 247 3.92 17.33 -9.98
CA ALA A 247 4.14 18.00 -11.26
C ALA A 247 4.84 19.36 -11.06
N ALA A 248 4.37 20.16 -10.09
CA ALA A 248 4.99 21.44 -9.75
C ALA A 248 6.39 21.26 -9.14
N GLU A 249 6.56 20.28 -8.24
CA GLU A 249 7.83 19.98 -7.59
C GLU A 249 8.89 19.51 -8.59
N GLY A 250 8.53 18.65 -9.55
CA GLY A 250 9.41 18.18 -10.62
C GLY A 250 9.92 19.33 -11.48
N GLN A 251 9.01 20.17 -11.99
CA GLN A 251 9.38 21.33 -12.81
C GLN A 251 10.31 22.30 -12.06
N ARG A 252 9.97 22.62 -10.81
CA ARG A 252 10.74 23.55 -9.99
C ARG A 252 12.13 23.01 -9.66
N LEU A 253 12.23 21.78 -9.16
CA LEU A 253 13.50 21.21 -8.73
C LEU A 253 14.44 20.87 -9.89
N MET A 254 13.92 20.55 -11.07
CA MET A 254 14.75 20.38 -12.27
C MET A 254 15.49 21.66 -12.67
N GLN A 255 14.92 22.83 -12.36
CA GLN A 255 15.55 24.13 -12.62
C GLN A 255 16.50 24.52 -11.48
N GLU A 256 16.10 24.30 -10.23
CA GLU A 256 16.84 24.75 -9.05
C GLU A 256 18.05 23.89 -8.67
N ARG A 257 18.04 22.59 -8.98
CA ARG A 257 19.04 21.63 -8.47
C ARG A 257 19.82 20.92 -9.56
N GLU A 258 21.01 20.46 -9.21
CA GLU A 258 21.79 19.56 -10.04
C GLU A 258 21.22 18.14 -10.05
N VAL A 259 21.53 17.38 -11.10
CA VAL A 259 20.97 16.03 -11.32
C VAL A 259 21.21 15.07 -10.14
N PRO A 260 22.41 14.97 -9.53
CA PRO A 260 22.62 14.15 -8.34
C PRO A 260 21.65 14.46 -7.20
N GLU A 261 21.47 15.74 -6.88
CA GLU A 261 20.61 16.19 -5.78
C GLU A 261 19.14 15.96 -6.10
N TYR A 262 18.76 16.16 -7.36
CA TYR A 262 17.42 15.87 -7.85
C TYR A 262 17.08 14.38 -7.71
N LEU A 263 17.95 13.47 -8.18
CA LEU A 263 17.71 12.02 -8.11
C LEU A 263 17.64 11.52 -6.66
N ASN A 264 18.49 12.06 -5.78
CA ASN A 264 18.42 11.78 -4.34
C ASN A 264 17.08 12.23 -3.75
N HIS A 265 16.60 13.41 -4.16
CA HIS A 265 15.29 13.89 -3.75
C HIS A 265 14.15 12.98 -4.24
N VAL A 266 14.19 12.50 -5.49
CA VAL A 266 13.21 11.54 -6.00
C VAL A 266 13.21 10.24 -5.18
N SER A 267 14.39 9.68 -4.90
CA SER A 267 14.51 8.47 -4.08
C SER A 267 13.89 8.68 -2.70
N LYS A 268 14.19 9.82 -2.06
CA LYS A 268 13.61 10.20 -0.77
C LYS A 268 12.09 10.29 -0.83
N ARG A 269 11.51 10.93 -1.86
CA ARG A 269 10.05 11.03 -2.01
C ARG A 269 9.39 9.65 -2.18
N LEU A 270 10.00 8.74 -2.94
CA LEU A 270 9.49 7.38 -3.11
C LEU A 270 9.50 6.60 -1.78
N GLU A 271 10.53 6.78 -0.96
CA GLU A 271 10.61 6.18 0.37
C GLU A 271 9.56 6.78 1.33
N GLU A 272 9.42 8.11 1.36
CA GLU A 272 8.42 8.81 2.17
C GLU A 272 6.99 8.39 1.82
N GLU A 273 6.63 8.33 0.53
CA GLU A 273 5.31 7.86 0.09
C GLU A 273 5.11 6.36 0.37
N GLY A 274 6.17 5.55 0.30
CA GLY A 274 6.14 4.15 0.70
C GLY A 274 5.85 3.97 2.20
N ASP A 275 6.54 4.73 3.06
CA ASP A 275 6.30 4.73 4.52
C ASP A 275 4.89 5.23 4.85
N ARG A 276 4.39 6.23 4.12
CA ARG A 276 3.05 6.77 4.28
C ARG A 276 1.96 5.72 4.08
N VAL A 277 2.14 4.87 3.05
CA VAL A 277 1.23 3.74 2.80
C VAL A 277 1.22 2.78 3.98
N ILE A 278 2.40 2.39 4.47
CA ILE A 278 2.51 1.48 5.61
C ILE A 278 1.91 2.10 6.87
N THR A 279 2.01 3.43 7.00
CA THR A 279 1.66 4.11 8.23
C THR A 279 0.18 4.44 8.33
N TYR A 280 -0.49 4.94 7.29
CA TYR A 280 -1.90 5.32 7.41
C TYR A 280 -2.78 5.24 6.16
N LEU A 281 -2.23 5.04 4.95
CA LEU A 281 -3.07 4.86 3.75
C LEU A 281 -3.52 3.41 3.59
N ASP A 282 -4.56 3.19 2.80
CA ASP A 282 -4.95 1.84 2.38
C ASP A 282 -3.89 1.24 1.44
N HIS A 283 -3.60 -0.06 1.60
CA HIS A 283 -2.65 -0.76 0.73
C HIS A 283 -3.04 -0.72 -0.75
N SER A 284 -4.33 -0.57 -1.09
CA SER A 284 -4.79 -0.42 -2.47
C SER A 284 -4.22 0.84 -3.15
N THR A 285 -3.90 1.87 -2.36
CA THR A 285 -3.39 3.16 -2.85
C THR A 285 -1.91 3.11 -3.23
N GLN A 286 -1.15 2.11 -2.76
CA GLN A 286 0.30 2.05 -2.99
C GLN A 286 0.67 2.13 -4.47
N LYS A 287 0.05 1.27 -5.28
CA LYS A 287 0.37 1.18 -6.71
C LYS A 287 0.04 2.47 -7.47
N PRO A 288 -1.17 3.06 -7.38
CA PRO A 288 -1.48 4.30 -8.08
C PRO A 288 -0.67 5.50 -7.54
N LEU A 289 -0.41 5.57 -6.23
CA LEU A 289 0.41 6.63 -5.63
C LEU A 289 1.84 6.60 -6.15
N ILE A 290 2.53 5.46 -6.05
CA ILE A 290 3.92 5.35 -6.52
C ILE A 290 4.02 5.60 -8.02
N ALA A 291 3.07 5.09 -8.82
CA ALA A 291 3.03 5.38 -10.26
C ALA A 291 2.86 6.88 -10.56
N CYS A 292 2.09 7.61 -9.73
CA CYS A 292 1.94 9.05 -9.84
C CYS A 292 3.27 9.78 -9.59
N VAL A 293 3.97 9.43 -8.50
CA VAL A 293 5.28 10.00 -8.14
C VAL A 293 6.32 9.72 -9.23
N GLU A 294 6.43 8.45 -9.66
CA GLU A 294 7.37 8.03 -10.70
C GLU A 294 7.08 8.73 -12.03
N LYS A 295 5.81 8.89 -12.40
CA LYS A 295 5.43 9.64 -13.61
C LYS A 295 5.87 11.10 -13.51
N GLN A 296 5.49 11.80 -12.45
CA GLN A 296 5.68 13.25 -12.35
C GLN A 296 7.13 13.65 -12.11
N LEU A 297 7.86 12.92 -11.25
CA LEU A 297 9.24 13.27 -10.92
C LEU A 297 10.29 12.65 -11.87
N LEU A 298 9.97 11.56 -12.56
CA LEU A 298 10.91 10.92 -13.49
C LEU A 298 10.37 10.93 -14.92
N GLY A 299 9.19 10.37 -15.14
CA GLY A 299 8.64 10.15 -16.48
C GLY A 299 8.55 11.40 -17.36
N GLU A 300 8.04 12.50 -16.81
CA GLU A 300 7.93 13.78 -17.55
C GLU A 300 9.30 14.48 -17.78
N HIS A 301 10.37 13.98 -17.17
CA HIS A 301 11.68 14.65 -17.13
C HIS A 301 12.86 13.80 -17.59
N LEU A 302 12.65 12.55 -18.03
CA LEU A 302 13.73 11.60 -18.39
C LEU A 302 14.78 12.23 -19.32
N THR A 303 14.35 12.79 -20.45
CA THR A 303 15.26 13.39 -21.43
C THR A 303 15.98 14.62 -20.88
N ALA A 304 15.27 15.48 -20.14
CA ALA A 304 15.84 16.69 -19.55
C ALA A 304 16.92 16.37 -18.50
N ILE A 305 16.69 15.33 -17.67
CA ILE A 305 17.67 14.86 -16.69
C ILE A 305 18.97 14.42 -17.39
N LEU A 306 18.87 13.60 -18.44
CA LEU A 306 20.05 13.11 -19.14
C LEU A 306 20.79 14.21 -19.90
N GLN A 307 20.06 15.09 -20.59
CA GLN A 307 20.65 16.23 -21.30
C GLN A 307 21.37 17.19 -20.36
N LYS A 308 20.86 17.38 -19.14
CA LYS A 308 21.45 18.30 -18.16
C LYS A 308 22.69 17.71 -17.48
N GLY A 309 22.71 16.40 -17.17
CA GLY A 309 23.69 15.87 -16.22
C GLY A 309 24.39 14.55 -16.57
N LEU A 310 23.91 13.76 -17.54
CA LEU A 310 24.51 12.43 -17.78
C LEU A 310 26.00 12.53 -18.14
N ASP A 311 26.35 13.42 -19.08
CA ASP A 311 27.72 13.55 -19.57
C ASP A 311 28.68 13.92 -18.43
N HIS A 312 28.29 14.89 -17.59
CA HIS A 312 29.05 15.30 -16.42
C HIS A 312 29.26 14.16 -15.41
N LEU A 313 28.21 13.38 -15.12
CA LEU A 313 28.30 12.21 -14.23
C LEU A 313 29.26 11.15 -14.75
N LEU A 314 29.23 10.91 -16.07
CA LEU A 314 30.10 9.96 -16.73
C LEU A 314 31.53 10.49 -16.72
N ASP A 315 31.77 11.74 -17.09
CA ASP A 315 33.10 12.37 -17.13
C ASP A 315 33.79 12.32 -15.76
N GLU A 316 33.08 12.72 -14.70
CA GLU A 316 33.59 12.71 -13.32
C GLU A 316 33.57 11.32 -12.64
N ASN A 317 33.10 10.28 -13.33
CA ASN A 317 33.02 8.92 -12.81
C ASN A 317 32.22 8.83 -11.49
N ARG A 318 31.06 9.50 -11.44
CA ARG A 318 30.18 9.57 -10.27
C ARG A 318 29.37 8.28 -10.09
N VAL A 319 30.04 7.18 -9.73
CA VAL A 319 29.46 5.82 -9.63
C VAL A 319 28.18 5.74 -8.78
N PRO A 320 28.08 6.35 -7.58
CA PRO A 320 26.85 6.29 -6.78
C PRO A 320 25.65 6.93 -7.48
N ASP A 321 25.86 8.10 -8.09
CA ASP A 321 24.83 8.88 -8.79
C ASP A 321 24.36 8.15 -10.07
N LEU A 322 25.29 7.54 -10.81
CA LEU A 322 24.98 6.70 -11.98
C LEU A 322 24.19 5.43 -11.61
N THR A 323 24.52 4.81 -10.48
CA THR A 323 23.79 3.64 -9.96
C THR A 323 22.36 4.02 -9.61
N GLN A 324 22.17 5.14 -8.90
CA GLN A 324 20.84 5.65 -8.54
C GLN A 324 20.04 6.02 -9.79
N MET A 325 20.66 6.70 -10.76
CA MET A 325 20.03 7.02 -12.04
C MET A 325 19.52 5.76 -12.74
N TYR A 326 20.34 4.71 -12.84
CA TYR A 326 19.92 3.45 -13.47
C TYR A 326 18.73 2.79 -12.75
N GLN A 327 18.77 2.74 -11.41
CA GLN A 327 17.69 2.16 -10.61
C GLN A 327 16.38 2.94 -10.78
N LEU A 328 16.43 4.27 -10.75
CA LEU A 328 15.25 5.12 -10.91
C LEU A 328 14.68 5.06 -12.33
N PHE A 329 15.54 5.12 -13.36
CA PHE A 329 15.11 5.06 -14.76
C PHE A 329 14.52 3.69 -15.13
N SER A 330 14.90 2.63 -14.42
CA SER A 330 14.34 1.28 -14.62
C SER A 330 12.89 1.16 -14.13
N ARG A 331 12.43 2.07 -13.26
CA ARG A 331 11.04 2.09 -12.75
C ARG A 331 10.05 2.63 -13.77
N VAL A 332 10.51 3.53 -14.65
CA VAL A 332 9.65 4.20 -15.63
C VAL A 332 9.66 3.49 -16.96
N LYS A 333 8.48 3.33 -17.56
CA LYS A 333 8.34 2.78 -18.91
C LYS A 333 9.15 3.60 -19.92
N GLY A 334 10.08 2.96 -20.62
CA GLY A 334 10.94 3.61 -21.61
C GLY A 334 12.17 4.33 -21.02
N GLY A 335 12.29 4.47 -19.69
CA GLY A 335 13.43 5.14 -19.05
C GLY A 335 14.77 4.49 -19.38
N GLN A 336 14.86 3.17 -19.22
CA GLN A 336 16.08 2.42 -19.58
C GLN A 336 16.44 2.53 -21.07
N GLN A 337 15.45 2.62 -21.97
CA GLN A 337 15.69 2.74 -23.40
C GLN A 337 16.29 4.12 -23.75
N ILE A 338 15.79 5.18 -23.13
CA ILE A 338 16.32 6.53 -23.32
C ILE A 338 17.72 6.65 -22.71
N LEU A 339 17.96 6.05 -21.54
CA LEU A 339 19.29 6.00 -20.94
C LEU A 339 20.31 5.29 -21.86
N LEU A 340 19.93 4.16 -22.48
CA LEU A 340 20.76 3.45 -23.47
C LEU A 340 21.14 4.35 -24.65
N GLN A 341 20.21 5.14 -25.16
CA GLN A 341 20.45 6.04 -26.30
C GLN A 341 21.50 7.11 -25.95
N HIS A 342 21.31 7.83 -24.85
CA HIS A 342 22.24 8.87 -24.42
C HIS A 342 23.62 8.29 -24.06
N TRP A 343 23.65 7.15 -23.39
CA TRP A 343 24.89 6.48 -23.03
C TRP A 343 25.70 6.02 -24.27
N SER A 344 25.03 5.52 -25.32
CA SER A 344 25.69 5.19 -26.60
C SER A 344 26.25 6.42 -27.29
N GLU A 345 25.47 7.51 -27.32
CA GLU A 345 25.89 8.76 -27.95
C GLU A 345 27.08 9.38 -27.21
N TYR A 346 27.08 9.34 -25.88
CA TYR A 346 28.22 9.75 -25.05
C TYR A 346 29.47 8.94 -25.42
N ILE A 347 29.39 7.59 -25.46
CA ILE A 347 30.53 6.74 -25.79
C ILE A 347 31.09 7.09 -27.17
N LYS A 348 30.21 7.27 -28.16
CA LYS A 348 30.61 7.62 -29.53
C LYS A 348 31.24 9.01 -29.58
N THR A 349 30.69 9.98 -28.87
CA THR A 349 31.18 11.36 -28.87
C THR A 349 32.54 11.44 -28.19
N PHE A 350 32.64 11.00 -26.93
CA PHE A 350 33.89 10.99 -26.18
C PHE A 350 34.97 10.15 -26.90
N GLY A 351 34.62 8.94 -27.33
CA GLY A 351 35.54 8.06 -28.06
C GLY A 351 36.03 8.64 -29.38
N THR A 352 35.18 9.38 -30.11
CA THR A 352 35.61 10.08 -31.34
C THR A 352 36.71 11.12 -31.03
N THR A 353 36.61 11.83 -29.90
CA THR A 353 37.64 12.82 -29.51
C THR A 353 39.01 12.21 -29.23
N ILE A 354 39.05 10.95 -28.76
CA ILE A 354 40.29 10.20 -28.52
C ILE A 354 40.97 9.86 -29.83
N VAL A 355 40.22 9.34 -30.81
CA VAL A 355 40.83 8.78 -32.02
C VAL A 355 41.10 9.80 -33.11
N ILE A 356 40.33 10.90 -33.21
CA ILE A 356 40.33 11.74 -34.42
C ILE A 356 41.49 12.75 -34.48
N ASN A 357 42.05 13.17 -33.35
CA ASN A 357 43.08 14.20 -33.30
C ASN A 357 44.49 13.61 -33.49
N PRO A 358 45.20 13.88 -34.62
CA PRO A 358 46.53 13.36 -34.88
C PRO A 358 47.59 13.79 -33.85
N GLU A 359 47.40 14.93 -33.18
CA GLU A 359 48.34 15.42 -32.16
C GLU A 359 48.36 14.54 -30.91
N LYS A 360 47.27 13.79 -30.66
CA LYS A 360 47.11 12.87 -29.53
C LYS A 360 47.45 11.41 -29.87
N ASP A 361 48.02 11.14 -31.05
CA ASP A 361 48.34 9.76 -31.50
C ASP A 361 49.23 8.98 -30.54
N LYS A 362 50.09 9.67 -29.78
CA LYS A 362 50.99 9.04 -28.81
C LYS A 362 50.24 8.42 -27.63
N ASP A 363 49.17 9.07 -27.19
CA ASP A 363 48.40 8.71 -26.00
C ASP A 363 47.15 7.89 -26.36
N MET A 364 46.73 7.93 -27.62
CA MET A 364 45.48 7.33 -28.13
C MET A 364 45.21 5.90 -27.65
N VAL A 365 46.18 4.98 -27.70
CA VAL A 365 45.95 3.58 -27.30
C VAL A 365 45.74 3.46 -25.80
N GLN A 366 46.49 4.23 -25.00
CA GLN A 366 46.34 4.23 -23.54
C GLN A 366 45.00 4.86 -23.15
N ASP A 367 44.65 6.00 -23.75
CA ASP A 367 43.36 6.67 -23.53
C ASP A 367 42.17 5.77 -23.90
N LEU A 368 42.28 4.95 -24.96
CA LEU A 368 41.25 3.96 -25.32
C LEU A 368 41.11 2.84 -24.30
N LEU A 369 42.22 2.34 -23.75
CA LEU A 369 42.23 1.31 -22.71
C LEU A 369 41.59 1.85 -21.43
N ASP A 370 42.02 3.03 -20.98
CA ASP A 370 41.52 3.67 -19.77
C ASP A 370 40.03 4.01 -19.91
N PHE A 371 39.61 4.50 -21.08
CA PHE A 371 38.20 4.74 -21.37
C PHE A 371 37.37 3.46 -21.37
N LYS A 372 37.91 2.37 -21.95
CA LYS A 372 37.24 1.06 -21.95
C LYS A 372 37.07 0.50 -20.55
N ASP A 373 38.11 0.59 -19.71
CA ASP A 373 38.08 0.15 -18.32
C ASP A 373 37.02 0.94 -17.52
N LYS A 374 36.97 2.26 -17.71
CA LYS A 374 35.96 3.13 -17.09
C LYS A 374 34.53 2.73 -17.49
N VAL A 375 34.29 2.54 -18.80
CA VAL A 375 32.96 2.14 -19.30
C VAL A 375 32.56 0.76 -18.80
N ASP A 376 33.47 -0.22 -18.81
CA ASP A 376 33.20 -1.57 -18.28
C ASP A 376 32.86 -1.53 -16.80
N HIS A 377 33.61 -0.76 -16.01
CA HIS A 377 33.37 -0.61 -14.58
C HIS A 377 31.97 -0.02 -14.29
N ILE A 378 31.56 1.01 -15.05
CA ILE A 378 30.22 1.59 -14.94
C ILE A 378 29.14 0.55 -15.29
N ILE A 379 29.32 -0.23 -16.35
CA ILE A 379 28.35 -1.29 -16.71
C ILE A 379 28.26 -2.35 -15.61
N GLU A 380 29.40 -2.75 -15.06
CA GLU A 380 29.47 -3.77 -14.01
C GLU A 380 28.78 -3.32 -12.72
N VAL A 381 29.13 -2.13 -12.22
CA VAL A 381 28.67 -1.64 -10.92
C VAL A 381 27.33 -0.91 -11.03
N CYS A 382 27.24 0.08 -11.91
CA CYS A 382 26.08 0.98 -11.97
C CYS A 382 24.91 0.33 -12.70
N PHE A 383 25.18 -0.36 -13.82
CA PHE A 383 24.16 -0.95 -14.68
C PHE A 383 23.95 -2.45 -14.47
N GLN A 384 24.52 -3.02 -13.40
CA GLN A 384 24.27 -4.38 -12.92
C GLN A 384 24.54 -5.45 -14.01
N LYS A 385 25.59 -5.27 -14.82
CA LYS A 385 25.96 -6.17 -15.92
C LYS A 385 24.81 -6.39 -16.93
N ASN A 386 23.99 -5.36 -17.17
CA ASN A 386 22.90 -5.47 -18.13
C ASN A 386 23.42 -5.69 -19.56
N GLU A 387 23.07 -6.84 -20.14
CA GLU A 387 23.49 -7.27 -21.48
C GLU A 387 23.18 -6.26 -22.59
N LYS A 388 22.09 -5.48 -22.48
CA LYS A 388 21.76 -4.45 -23.47
C LYS A 388 22.81 -3.34 -23.50
N PHE A 389 23.29 -2.93 -22.32
CA PHE A 389 24.39 -1.97 -22.23
C PHE A 389 25.67 -2.61 -22.76
N ILE A 390 26.03 -3.83 -22.36
CA ILE A 390 27.23 -4.51 -22.87
C ILE A 390 27.25 -4.56 -24.41
N ASN A 391 26.14 -4.95 -25.04
CA ASN A 391 26.05 -5.06 -26.50
C ASN A 391 26.15 -3.70 -27.19
N LEU A 392 25.46 -2.69 -26.66
CA LEU A 392 25.49 -1.35 -27.22
C LEU A 392 26.85 -0.65 -27.01
N MET A 393 27.62 -1.03 -25.99
CA MET A 393 29.01 -0.57 -25.80
C MET A 393 29.87 -1.12 -26.92
N LYS A 394 29.79 -2.42 -27.18
CA LYS A 394 30.57 -3.07 -28.24
C LYS A 394 30.31 -2.43 -29.61
N GLU A 395 29.04 -2.22 -29.95
CA GLU A 395 28.63 -1.54 -31.19
C GLU A 395 29.15 -0.09 -31.23
N SER A 396 29.05 0.64 -30.12
CA SER A 396 29.49 2.04 -30.04
C SER A 396 31.02 2.15 -30.19
N PHE A 397 31.78 1.27 -29.54
CA PHE A 397 33.24 1.18 -29.65
C PHE A 397 33.69 0.86 -31.07
N GLU A 398 33.08 -0.14 -31.70
CA GLU A 398 33.32 -0.46 -33.10
C GLU A 398 33.01 0.75 -34.00
N THR A 399 31.91 1.46 -33.75
CA THR A 399 31.52 2.60 -34.56
C THR A 399 32.53 3.75 -34.50
N PHE A 400 32.95 4.19 -33.31
CA PHE A 400 33.80 5.38 -33.21
C PHE A 400 35.27 5.09 -33.55
N ILE A 401 35.80 3.91 -33.21
CA ILE A 401 37.19 3.55 -33.52
C ILE A 401 37.39 3.55 -35.04
N ASN A 402 36.41 3.03 -35.78
CA ASN A 402 36.48 2.94 -37.23
C ASN A 402 36.15 4.25 -37.97
N LYS A 403 35.84 5.35 -37.25
CA LYS A 403 35.80 6.69 -37.87
C LYS A 403 37.17 7.16 -38.36
N ARG A 404 38.27 6.62 -37.81
CA ARG A 404 39.62 6.90 -38.26
C ARG A 404 40.21 5.69 -39.00
N PRO A 405 40.37 5.76 -40.33
CA PRO A 405 40.89 4.64 -41.11
C PRO A 405 42.35 4.31 -40.75
N ASN A 406 42.67 3.01 -40.64
CA ASN A 406 44.00 2.39 -40.54
C ASN A 406 44.87 2.76 -39.31
N LYS A 407 44.75 3.98 -38.79
CA LYS A 407 45.63 4.52 -37.75
C LYS A 407 45.44 3.88 -36.37
N PRO A 408 44.20 3.55 -35.92
CA PRO A 408 43.99 2.74 -34.73
C PRO A 408 44.72 1.38 -34.80
N ALA A 409 44.68 0.71 -35.95
CA ALA A 409 45.37 -0.57 -36.15
C ALA A 409 46.90 -0.42 -36.05
N GLU A 410 47.46 0.57 -36.74
CA GLU A 410 48.89 0.87 -36.74
C GLU A 410 49.41 1.18 -35.32
N LEU A 411 48.69 2.04 -34.58
CA LEU A 411 49.10 2.47 -33.25
C LEU A 411 48.96 1.37 -32.21
N ILE A 412 47.94 0.51 -32.30
CA ILE A 412 47.84 -0.68 -31.46
C ILE A 412 49.03 -1.62 -31.70
N ALA A 413 49.39 -1.90 -32.96
CA ALA A 413 50.53 -2.76 -33.27
C ALA A 413 51.85 -2.19 -32.71
N LYS A 414 52.08 -0.87 -32.86
CA LYS A 414 53.24 -0.18 -32.27
C LYS A 414 53.23 -0.22 -30.74
N HIS A 415 52.07 -0.08 -30.11
CA HIS A 415 51.93 -0.12 -28.66
C HIS A 415 52.26 -1.53 -28.12
N VAL A 416 51.78 -2.59 -28.79
CA VAL A 416 52.12 -3.99 -28.45
C VAL A 416 53.62 -4.26 -28.62
N ASP A 417 54.24 -3.85 -29.74
CA ASP A 417 55.70 -3.99 -29.95
C ASP A 417 56.49 -3.28 -28.85
N SER A 418 56.09 -2.06 -28.47
CA SER A 418 56.71 -1.30 -27.39
C SER A 418 56.63 -2.03 -26.04
N LYS A 419 55.47 -2.60 -25.70
CA LYS A 419 55.28 -3.34 -24.43
C LYS A 419 56.06 -4.65 -24.41
N LEU A 420 56.13 -5.37 -25.52
CA LEU A 420 56.92 -6.60 -25.64
C LEU A 420 58.44 -6.34 -25.57
N ARG A 421 58.92 -5.23 -26.15
CA ARG A 421 60.33 -4.83 -26.08
C ARG A 421 60.76 -4.34 -24.70
N ALA A 422 59.85 -3.69 -23.97
CA ALA A 422 60.09 -3.29 -22.60
C ALA A 422 60.29 -4.52 -21.68
N GLY A 423 59.58 -5.63 -21.97
CA GLY A 423 59.70 -6.90 -21.25
C GLY A 423 59.55 -6.74 -19.73
N ASN A 424 60.26 -7.57 -18.95
CA ASN A 424 60.21 -7.58 -17.48
C ASN A 424 60.82 -6.33 -16.80
N LYS A 425 61.13 -5.25 -17.54
CA LYS A 425 61.70 -4.02 -16.96
C LYS A 425 60.64 -3.05 -16.43
N GLU A 426 59.40 -3.13 -16.91
CA GLU A 426 58.33 -2.18 -16.58
C GLU A 426 57.09 -2.82 -15.94
N ALA A 427 56.89 -4.13 -16.09
CA ALA A 427 55.73 -4.85 -15.57
C ALA A 427 56.07 -6.32 -15.30
N THR A 428 55.31 -6.96 -14.42
CA THR A 428 55.36 -8.42 -14.20
C THR A 428 54.75 -9.19 -15.38
N ASP A 429 55.10 -10.46 -15.55
CA ASP A 429 54.55 -11.31 -16.60
C ASP A 429 52.99 -11.36 -16.54
N GLU A 430 52.41 -11.40 -15.32
CA GLU A 430 50.95 -11.35 -15.13
C GLU A 430 50.33 -10.02 -15.56
N GLU A 431 50.98 -8.89 -15.26
CA GLU A 431 50.50 -7.57 -15.68
C GLU A 431 50.61 -7.40 -17.19
N LEU A 432 51.69 -7.90 -17.80
CA LEU A 432 51.87 -7.91 -19.25
C LEU A 432 50.78 -8.72 -19.94
N GLU A 433 50.47 -9.92 -19.43
CA GLU A 433 49.38 -10.76 -19.96
C GLU A 433 48.02 -10.06 -19.87
N ARG A 434 47.70 -9.44 -18.72
CA ARG A 434 46.46 -8.65 -18.56
C ARG A 434 46.37 -7.48 -19.52
N ILE A 435 47.48 -6.75 -19.74
CA ILE A 435 47.53 -5.63 -20.69
C ILE A 435 47.29 -6.14 -22.12
N LEU A 436 47.95 -7.24 -22.51
CA LEU A 436 47.77 -7.84 -23.83
C LEU A 436 46.33 -8.32 -24.06
N ASP A 437 45.69 -8.92 -23.05
CA ASP A 437 44.28 -9.33 -23.12
C ASP A 437 43.35 -8.12 -23.34
N LYS A 438 43.57 -7.02 -22.61
CA LYS A 438 42.80 -5.78 -22.78
C LYS A 438 42.97 -5.19 -24.18
N ILE A 439 44.21 -5.14 -24.68
CA ILE A 439 44.49 -4.67 -26.04
C ILE A 439 43.79 -5.57 -27.06
N MET A 440 43.80 -6.89 -26.85
CA MET A 440 43.14 -7.84 -27.75
C MET A 440 41.63 -7.64 -27.79
N ILE A 441 41.00 -7.23 -26.68
CA ILE A 441 39.58 -6.83 -26.66
C ILE A 441 39.36 -5.61 -27.56
N ILE A 442 40.19 -4.57 -27.46
CA ILE A 442 40.08 -3.37 -28.30
C ILE A 442 40.33 -3.71 -29.78
N PHE A 443 41.31 -4.57 -30.06
CA PHE A 443 41.63 -5.02 -31.42
C PHE A 443 40.44 -5.70 -32.11
N ARG A 444 39.53 -6.32 -31.36
CA ARG A 444 38.32 -6.91 -31.95
C ARG A 444 37.43 -5.86 -32.63
N PHE A 445 37.42 -4.62 -32.13
CA PHE A 445 36.58 -3.53 -32.64
C PHE A 445 37.12 -2.85 -33.91
N ILE A 446 38.34 -3.15 -34.36
CA ILE A 446 38.97 -2.49 -35.51
C ILE A 446 38.60 -3.19 -36.84
N HIS A 447 38.27 -2.39 -37.86
CA HIS A 447 38.16 -2.80 -39.26
C HIS A 447 39.50 -2.67 -39.99
N GLY A 448 39.74 -3.52 -41.00
CA GLY A 448 40.99 -3.47 -41.78
C GLY A 448 42.19 -4.12 -41.11
N LYS A 449 42.00 -5.27 -40.46
CA LYS A 449 43.06 -6.08 -39.80
C LYS A 449 44.09 -6.70 -40.76
N LYS A 450 44.13 -6.26 -42.03
CA LYS A 450 44.92 -6.86 -43.11
C LYS A 450 46.07 -5.97 -43.53
#